data_AF-A0A3L6EH28-F1
#
_entry.id   AF-A0A3L6EH28-F1
#
_cell.length_a   1.000
_cell.length_b   1.000
_cell.length_c   1.000
_cell.angle_alpha   90.00
_cell.angle_beta   90.00
_cell.angle_gamma   90.00
#
_symmetry.space_group_name_H-M   'P 1'
#
loop_
_entity.id
_entity.type
_entity.pdbx_description
1 polymer ?
#
loop_
_entity_poly.entity_id
_entity_poly.type
_entity_poly.pdbx_seq_one_letter_code
_entity_poly.pdbx_strand_id
1 'polypeptide(L)'
;MIAEVDKDGSGTIDFDEFVHMMTDKMGERDARDELHKAFRIIDQDANGKISDMDIQRLAIETGEHFTLDEVREMIEAADEDGDGEIDLEEFMKMMKRTDFGSGF
;
A
#
# COMPACT_ATOMS: atom_id res chain seq x y z
N MET A 1 -18.76 -6.19 -7.28
CA MET A 1 -18.50 -5.92 -5.83
C MET A 1 -17.66 -7.05 -5.28
N ILE A 2 -16.41 -6.73 -4.89
CA ILE A 2 -15.24 -7.61 -4.62
C ILE A 2 -14.78 -8.44 -5.81
N ALA A 3 -15.64 -9.26 -6.43
CA ALA A 3 -15.28 -10.17 -7.54
C ALA A 3 -14.82 -9.50 -8.86
N GLU A 4 -14.79 -8.17 -8.94
CA GLU A 4 -14.29 -7.42 -10.11
C GLU A 4 -12.84 -6.97 -9.92
N VAL A 5 -12.32 -7.08 -8.70
CA VAL A 5 -11.01 -6.55 -8.28
C VAL A 5 -10.14 -7.66 -7.69
N ASP A 6 -10.78 -8.63 -7.05
CA ASP A 6 -10.26 -9.96 -6.73
C ASP A 6 -9.96 -10.73 -8.04
N LYS A 7 -8.80 -10.43 -8.62
CA LYS A 7 -8.24 -11.04 -9.83
C LYS A 7 -7.68 -12.42 -9.56
N ASP A 8 -7.21 -12.69 -8.35
CA ASP A 8 -6.67 -14.00 -7.97
C ASP A 8 -7.77 -14.99 -7.53
N GLY A 9 -8.97 -14.48 -7.23
CA GLY A 9 -10.15 -15.28 -6.85
C GLY A 9 -10.09 -15.78 -5.41
N SER A 10 -9.26 -15.16 -4.57
CA SER A 10 -9.11 -15.48 -3.15
C SER A 10 -10.39 -15.21 -2.35
N GLY A 11 -11.31 -14.39 -2.87
CA GLY A 11 -12.48 -13.91 -2.16
C GLY A 11 -12.17 -12.76 -1.19
N THR A 12 -10.92 -12.33 -1.15
CA THR A 12 -10.37 -11.21 -0.38
C THR A 12 -9.68 -10.24 -1.33
N ILE A 13 -9.23 -9.08 -0.87
CA ILE A 13 -8.47 -8.13 -1.68
C ILE A 13 -7.06 -8.10 -1.11
N ASP A 14 -6.08 -8.56 -1.88
CA ASP A 14 -4.67 -8.51 -1.48
C ASP A 14 -4.06 -7.11 -1.71
N PHE A 15 -2.86 -6.86 -1.20
CA PHE A 15 -2.20 -5.56 -1.31
C PHE A 15 -2.02 -5.08 -2.78
N ASP A 16 -1.70 -5.98 -3.70
CA ASP A 16 -1.51 -5.68 -5.13
C ASP A 16 -2.86 -5.36 -5.78
N GLU A 17 -3.91 -6.11 -5.43
CA GLU A 17 -5.29 -5.85 -5.84
C GLU A 17 -5.87 -4.57 -5.24
N PHE A 18 -5.49 -4.22 -4.01
CA PHE A 18 -5.86 -2.97 -3.35
C PHE A 18 -5.23 -1.77 -4.06
N VAL A 19 -3.94 -1.90 -4.43
CA VAL A 19 -3.21 -0.93 -5.25
C VAL A 19 -3.87 -0.80 -6.62
N HIS A 20 -4.24 -1.93 -7.24
CA HIS A 20 -4.90 -1.95 -8.53
C HIS A 20 -6.31 -1.33 -8.49
N MET A 21 -7.07 -1.56 -7.41
CA MET A 21 -8.40 -0.97 -7.19
C MET A 21 -8.34 0.56 -7.18
N MET A 22 -7.34 1.12 -6.50
CA MET A 22 -7.16 2.55 -6.33
C MET A 22 -6.66 3.22 -7.62
N THR A 23 -5.90 2.47 -8.43
CA THR A 23 -5.17 3.02 -9.59
C THR A 23 -5.96 2.91 -10.90
N ASP A 24 -6.75 1.86 -11.11
CA ASP A 24 -7.45 1.58 -12.38
C ASP A 24 -8.58 2.58 -12.71
N LYS A 25 -8.95 3.48 -11.77
CA LYS A 25 -10.12 4.38 -11.92
C LYS A 25 -9.86 5.89 -11.93
N MET A 26 -8.65 6.41 -11.72
CA MET A 26 -8.51 7.82 -11.30
C MET A 26 -7.52 8.68 -12.09
N GLY A 27 -7.93 9.92 -12.41
CA GLY A 27 -7.03 10.98 -12.88
C GLY A 27 -6.16 11.53 -11.73
N GLU A 28 -5.05 12.20 -12.07
CA GLU A 28 -3.97 12.60 -11.14
C GLU A 28 -4.40 13.35 -9.86
N ARG A 29 -5.53 14.06 -9.85
CA ARG A 29 -6.03 14.74 -8.64
C ARG A 29 -6.74 13.79 -7.68
N ASP A 30 -7.62 12.95 -8.22
CA ASP A 30 -8.37 11.98 -7.42
C ASP A 30 -7.43 10.90 -6.86
N ALA A 31 -6.38 10.52 -7.61
CA ALA A 31 -5.34 9.60 -7.14
C ALA A 31 -4.63 10.09 -5.88
N ARG A 32 -4.33 11.39 -5.78
CA ARG A 32 -3.65 11.94 -4.59
C ARG A 32 -4.54 11.92 -3.35
N ASP A 33 -5.82 12.26 -3.51
CA ASP A 33 -6.79 12.24 -2.40
C ASP A 33 -7.09 10.81 -1.93
N GLU A 34 -7.19 9.84 -2.83
CA GLU A 34 -7.37 8.43 -2.45
C GLU A 34 -6.13 7.82 -1.83
N LEU A 35 -4.93 8.10 -2.36
CA LEU A 35 -3.68 7.67 -1.73
C LEU A 35 -3.55 8.21 -0.31
N HIS A 36 -3.97 9.45 -0.08
CA HIS A 36 -3.98 10.04 1.26
C HIS A 36 -5.02 9.39 2.19
N LYS A 37 -6.15 8.92 1.66
CA LYS A 37 -7.12 8.13 2.44
C LYS A 37 -6.58 6.73 2.74
N ALA A 38 -5.99 6.05 1.77
CA ALA A 38 -5.34 4.76 1.95
C ALA A 38 -4.24 4.86 3.00
N PHE A 39 -3.38 5.87 2.89
CA PHE A 39 -2.34 6.16 3.87
C PHE A 39 -2.91 6.28 5.29
N ARG A 40 -4.00 7.03 5.48
CA ARG A 40 -4.69 7.16 6.78
C ARG A 40 -5.37 5.90 7.29
N ILE A 41 -5.67 4.93 6.44
CA ILE A 41 -6.22 3.64 6.88
C ILE A 41 -5.10 2.79 7.49
N ILE A 42 -3.89 2.94 6.97
CA ILE A 42 -2.70 2.21 7.40
C ILE A 42 -2.07 2.89 8.63
N ASP A 43 -1.84 4.20 8.56
CA ASP A 43 -1.32 5.06 9.64
C ASP A 43 -2.32 5.15 10.81
N GLN A 44 -2.26 4.19 11.74
CA GLN A 44 -3.22 4.10 12.84
C GLN A 44 -2.92 5.03 14.00
N ASP A 45 -1.65 5.36 14.22
CA ASP A 45 -1.24 6.32 15.25
C ASP A 45 -1.36 7.77 14.77
N ALA A 46 -1.69 7.98 13.49
CA ALA A 46 -1.88 9.26 12.83
C ALA A 46 -0.63 10.14 12.93
N ASN A 47 0.55 9.51 12.94
CA ASN A 47 1.83 10.20 13.04
C ASN A 47 2.29 10.75 11.67
N GLY A 48 1.59 10.40 10.59
CA GLY A 48 1.89 10.82 9.23
C GLY A 48 2.92 9.93 8.51
N LYS A 49 3.19 8.74 9.05
CA LYS A 49 4.14 7.74 8.58
C LYS A 49 3.56 6.33 8.78
N ILE A 50 4.03 5.38 8.00
CA ILE A 50 3.66 3.98 8.11
C ILE A 50 4.84 3.22 8.71
N SER A 51 4.66 2.65 9.88
CA SER A 51 5.65 1.80 10.55
C SER A 51 5.47 0.30 10.22
N ASP A 52 6.46 -0.51 10.56
CA ASP A 52 6.38 -1.97 10.50
C ASP A 52 5.22 -2.54 11.32
N MET A 53 4.88 -1.87 12.42
CA MET A 53 3.74 -2.22 13.26
C MET A 53 2.40 -1.92 12.62
N ASP A 54 2.29 -0.82 11.86
CA ASP A 54 1.07 -0.46 11.13
C ASP A 54 0.78 -1.47 10.02
N ILE A 55 1.81 -1.88 9.28
CA ILE A 55 1.69 -2.91 8.24
C ILE A 55 1.33 -4.27 8.86
N GLN A 56 1.97 -4.66 9.97
CA GLN A 56 1.61 -5.89 10.68
C GLN A 56 0.17 -5.89 11.17
N ARG A 57 -0.32 -4.75 11.67
CA ARG A 57 -1.72 -4.61 12.07
C ARG A 57 -2.66 -4.75 10.88
N LEU A 58 -2.35 -4.05 9.79
CA LEU A 58 -3.13 -4.13 8.56
C LEU A 58 -3.21 -5.57 8.07
N ALA A 59 -2.11 -6.32 8.11
CA ALA A 59 -2.06 -7.76 7.81
C ALA A 59 -3.07 -8.54 8.66
N ILE A 60 -3.03 -8.35 9.99
CA ILE A 60 -3.93 -9.03 10.92
C ILE A 60 -5.40 -8.64 10.68
N GLU A 61 -5.68 -7.37 10.39
CA GLU A 61 -7.04 -6.87 10.13
C GLU A 61 -7.61 -7.35 8.79
N THR A 62 -6.77 -7.48 7.77
CA THR A 62 -7.15 -8.01 6.45
C THR A 62 -7.16 -9.54 6.39
N GLY A 63 -6.51 -10.20 7.36
CA GLY A 63 -6.35 -11.65 7.39
C GLY A 63 -5.16 -12.13 6.54
N GLU A 64 -4.35 -11.22 6.02
CA GLU A 64 -3.10 -11.53 5.35
C GLU A 64 -1.98 -11.80 6.36
N HIS A 65 -1.07 -12.70 5.98
CA HIS A 65 0.08 -13.06 6.80
C HIS A 65 1.37 -12.58 6.12
N PHE A 66 1.78 -11.36 6.42
CA PHE A 66 3.13 -10.90 6.08
C PHE A 66 4.11 -11.34 7.16
N THR A 67 5.25 -11.88 6.74
CA THR A 67 6.37 -12.14 7.64
C THR A 67 7.09 -10.83 7.98
N LEU A 68 7.79 -10.81 9.12
CA LEU A 68 8.62 -9.67 9.51
C LEU A 68 9.65 -9.31 8.43
N ASP A 69 10.18 -10.30 7.70
CA ASP A 69 11.10 -10.09 6.60
C ASP A 69 10.42 -9.41 5.41
N GLU A 70 9.21 -9.84 5.01
CA GLU A 70 8.45 -9.18 3.93
C GLU A 70 8.09 -7.74 4.26
N VAL A 71 7.66 -7.46 5.49
CA VAL A 71 7.36 -6.09 5.94
C VAL A 71 8.63 -5.22 5.90
N ARG A 72 9.78 -5.78 6.29
CA ARG A 72 11.06 -5.07 6.21
C ARG A 72 11.48 -4.80 4.79
N GLU A 73 11.34 -5.78 3.89
CA GLU A 73 11.66 -5.60 2.47
C GLU A 73 10.76 -4.52 1.84
N MET A 74 9.48 -4.45 2.21
CA MET A 74 8.57 -3.39 1.76
C MET A 74 9.00 -2.01 2.25
N ILE A 75 9.36 -1.90 3.53
CA ILE A 75 9.84 -0.63 4.11
C ILE A 75 11.16 -0.23 3.45
N GLU A 76 12.15 -1.12 3.40
CA GLU A 76 13.46 -0.83 2.77
C GLU A 76 13.35 -0.46 1.28
N ALA A 77 12.33 -0.95 0.57
CA ALA A 77 12.08 -0.61 -0.82
C ALA A 77 11.44 0.78 -1.00
N ALA A 78 10.70 1.27 0.00
CA ALA A 78 9.97 2.52 -0.05
C ALA A 78 10.69 3.68 0.67
N ASP A 79 11.37 3.37 1.78
CA ASP A 79 12.15 4.26 2.65
C ASP A 79 13.39 4.79 1.90
N GLU A 80 13.30 6.04 1.41
CA GLU A 80 14.39 6.72 0.71
C GLU A 80 15.27 7.52 1.68
N ASP A 81 14.74 7.93 2.83
CA ASP A 81 15.45 8.76 3.80
C ASP A 81 16.18 7.96 4.90
N GLY A 82 15.86 6.67 5.03
CA GLY A 82 16.47 5.70 5.92
C GLY A 82 15.99 5.80 7.36
N ASP A 83 14.80 6.35 7.60
CA ASP A 83 14.26 6.50 8.96
C ASP A 83 13.53 5.26 9.48
N GLY A 84 13.33 4.25 8.62
CA GLY A 84 12.68 2.97 8.94
C GLY A 84 11.15 3.03 8.97
N GLU A 85 10.56 4.13 8.49
CA GLU A 85 9.14 4.36 8.32
C GLU A 85 8.88 4.78 6.87
N ILE A 86 7.63 4.79 6.41
CA ILE A 86 7.27 5.26 5.07
C ILE A 86 6.42 6.51 5.20
N ASP A 87 6.94 7.66 4.76
CA ASP A 87 6.16 8.89 4.73
C ASP A 87 5.20 8.96 3.53
N LEU A 88 4.31 9.96 3.52
CA LEU A 88 3.31 10.12 2.46
C LEU A 88 3.95 10.30 1.06
N GLU A 89 5.06 11.01 0.96
CA GLU A 89 5.79 11.24 -0.28
C GLU A 89 6.46 9.96 -0.78
N GLU A 90 7.06 9.19 0.11
CA GLU A 90 7.65 7.87 -0.16
C GLU A 90 6.59 6.87 -0.58
N PHE A 91 5.46 6.81 0.12
CA PHE A 91 4.32 5.99 -0.25
C PHE A 91 3.78 6.35 -1.65
N MET A 92 3.67 7.65 -1.96
CA MET A 92 3.27 8.11 -3.30
C MET A 92 4.30 7.74 -4.37
N LYS A 93 5.59 7.81 -4.07
CA LYS A 93 6.65 7.40 -5.00
C LYS A 93 6.67 5.90 -5.20
N MET A 94 6.49 5.12 -4.14
CA MET A 94 6.35 3.66 -4.19
C MET A 94 5.19 3.30 -5.12
N MET A 95 4.00 3.82 -4.88
CA MET A 95 2.81 3.59 -5.71
C MET A 95 3.02 4.00 -7.18
N LYS A 96 3.71 5.11 -7.44
CA LYS A 96 4.08 5.51 -8.81
C LYS A 96 5.12 4.61 -9.45
N ARG A 97 6.07 4.05 -8.68
CA ARG A 97 7.09 3.11 -9.19
C ARG A 97 6.46 1.75 -9.48
N THR A 98 5.54 1.28 -8.64
CA THR A 98 4.79 0.04 -8.85
C THR A 98 3.85 0.15 -10.04
N ASP A 99 3.27 1.33 -10.30
CA ASP A 99 2.39 1.59 -11.46
C ASP A 99 3.12 1.93 -12.78
N PHE A 100 4.44 2.12 -12.79
CA PHE A 100 5.18 2.45 -14.03
C PHE A 100 6.37 1.52 -14.30
N GLY A 101 6.15 0.23 -14.08
CA GLY A 101 6.95 -0.87 -14.63
C GLY A 101 6.24 -1.56 -15.80
N SER A 102 5.89 -0.85 -16.87
CA SER A 102 5.53 -1.53 -18.12
C SER A 102 6.73 -2.31 -18.65
N GLY A 103 6.62 -3.64 -18.75
CA GLY A 103 7.67 -4.46 -19.33
C GLY A 103 7.36 -5.96 -19.47
N PHE A 104 6.23 -6.33 -20.07
CA PHE A 104 6.04 -7.28 -21.20
C PHE A 104 4.61 -7.82 -21.26
#